data_AF-A0A7C2HH10-F1
#
_entry.id   AF-A0A7C2HH10-F1
#
_cell.length_a   1.000
_cell.length_b   1.000
_cell.length_c   1.000
_cell.angle_alpha   90.00
_cell.angle_beta   90.00
_cell.angle_gamma   90.00
#
_symmetry.space_group_name_H-M   'P 1'
#
loop_
_entity.id
_entity.type
_entity.pdbx_description
1 polymer ?
#
loop_
_entity_poly.entity_id
_entity_poly.type
_entity_poly.pdbx_seq_one_letter_code
_entity_poly.pdbx_strand_id
1 'polypeptide(L)' 'MRSMTGYGTAVVDTAAGRFTVEVRSVNHRFSEVAVRTPRDLAVLEDRLRAAVQRVVQ' A
#
# COMPACT_ATOMS: atom_id res chain seq x y z
N MET A 1 -16.14 11.06 18.77
CA MET A 1 -15.96 10.54 17.40
C MET A 1 -14.49 10.24 17.20
N ARG A 2 -14.07 8.97 17.27
CA ARG A 2 -12.66 8.60 17.16
C ARG A 2 -12.31 8.37 15.68
N SER A 3 -11.29 9.08 15.21
CA SER A 3 -10.72 8.95 13.87
C SER A 3 -10.43 7.48 13.58
N MET A 4 -11.06 6.94 12.54
CA MET A 4 -10.93 5.55 12.13
C MET A 4 -10.02 5.52 10.90
N THR A 5 -8.76 5.88 11.16
CA THR A 5 -7.71 5.98 10.14
C THR A 5 -6.47 5.26 10.64
N GLY A 6 -6.08 4.20 9.93
CA GLY A 6 -4.82 3.49 10.17
C GLY A 6 -3.71 4.14 9.35
N TYR A 7 -2.53 4.31 9.94
CA TYR A 7 -1.35 4.79 9.23
C TYR A 7 -0.20 3.81 9.51
N GLY A 8 0.56 3.46 8.48
CA GLY A 8 1.74 2.62 8.57
C GLY A 8 2.82 3.09 7.61
N THR A 9 4.07 3.01 8.03
CA THR A 9 5.23 3.23 7.16
C THR A 9 6.20 2.08 7.35
N ALA A 10 6.74 1.58 6.25
CA ALA A 10 7.79 0.59 6.24
C ALA A 10 8.93 1.07 5.34
N VAL A 11 10.16 0.85 5.77
CA VAL A 11 11.36 1.09 4.98
C VAL A 11 12.10 -0.23 4.89
N VAL A 12 12.50 -0.60 3.69
CA VAL A 12 13.25 -1.82 3.41
C VAL A 12 14.45 -1.46 2.55
N ASP A 13 15.63 -1.83 3.02
CA ASP A 13 16.86 -1.76 2.24
C ASP A 13 16.99 -3.06 1.42
N THR A 14 17.18 -2.92 0.11
CA THR A 14 17.40 -4.03 -0.82
C THR A 14 18.68 -3.83 -1.61
N ALA A 15 19.15 -4.86 -2.31
CA ALA A 15 20.27 -4.73 -3.24
C ALA A 15 20.03 -3.70 -4.37
N ALA A 16 18.77 -3.42 -4.70
CA ALA A 16 18.39 -2.43 -5.71
C ALA A 16 18.26 -1.00 -5.13
N GLY A 17 18.42 -0.83 -3.82
CA GLY A 17 18.29 0.45 -3.11
C GLY A 17 17.27 0.41 -1.98
N ARG A 18 16.98 1.59 -1.43
CA ARG A 18 16.04 1.78 -0.32
C ARG A 18 14.62 1.99 -0.84
N PHE A 19 13.70 1.16 -0.39
CA PHE A 19 12.27 1.28 -0.67
C PHE A 19 11.55 1.79 0.56
N THR A 20 10.72 2.81 0.37
CA THR A 20 9.84 3.33 1.41
C THR A 20 8.40 3.12 0.95
N VAL A 21 7.60 2.47 1.79
CA VAL A 21 6.18 2.21 1.56
C VAL A 21 5.38 2.87 2.66
N GLU A 22 4.33 3.59 2.27
CA GLU A 22 3.41 4.25 3.19
C GLU A 22 1.99 3.74 2.93
N VAL A 23 1.30 3.34 3.99
CA VAL A 23 -0.05 2.81 3.96
C VAL A 23 -0.95 3.73 4.77
N ARG A 24 -2.01 4.22 4.13
CA ARG A 24 -3.07 4.98 4.77
C ARG A 24 -4.37 4.21 4.60
N SER A 25 -5.01 3.90 5.71
CA SER A 25 -6.32 3.26 5.76
C SER A 25 -7.32 4.27 6.31
N VAL A 26 -8.48 4.33 5.69
CA VAL A 26 -9.64 5.10 6.16
C VAL A 26 -10.80 4.14 6.28
N ASN A 27 -11.70 4.37 7.24
CA ASN A 27 -12.90 3.55 7.35
C ASN A 27 -13.84 3.83 6.19
N HIS A 28 -13.78 2.96 5.19
CA HIS A 28 -14.70 2.93 4.07
C HIS A 28 -15.47 1.61 4.08
N ARG A 29 -16.76 1.64 3.71
CA ARG A 29 -17.63 0.44 3.67
C ARG A 29 -17.09 -0.66 2.74
N PHE A 30 -16.27 -0.28 1.77
CA PHE A 30 -15.60 -1.17 0.82
C PHE A 30 -14.09 -1.01 0.92
N SER A 31 -13.35 -2.12 0.87
CA SER A 31 -11.89 -2.12 0.85
C SER A 31 -11.37 -1.75 -0.53
N GLU A 32 -11.20 -0.45 -0.76
CA GLU A 32 -10.58 0.07 -1.99
C GLU A 32 -9.07 0.30 -1.74
N VAL A 33 -8.25 -0.49 -2.43
CA VAL A 33 -6.79 -0.39 -2.33
C VAL A 33 -6.27 0.48 -3.46
N ALA A 34 -5.78 1.68 -3.18
CA ALA A 34 -5.09 2.50 -4.17
C ALA A 34 -3.57 2.37 -4.00
N VAL A 35 -2.89 1.82 -5.01
CA VAL A 35 -1.42 1.74 -5.05
C VAL A 35 -0.93 2.82 -5.99
N ARG A 36 0.05 3.63 -5.55
CA ARG A 36 0.73 4.63 -6.38
C ARG A 36 2.19 4.27 -6.48
N THR A 37 2.66 3.95 -7.67
CA THR A 37 4.08 3.65 -7.91
C THR A 37 4.70 4.64 -8.90
N PRO A 38 6.04 4.80 -8.89
CA PRO A 38 6.76 5.46 -9.98
C PRO A 38 6.50 4.75 -11.31
N ARG A 39 6.59 5.49 -12.43
CA ARG A 39 6.30 4.96 -13.78
C ARG A 39 7.05 3.66 -14.10
N ASP A 40 8.30 3.56 -13.67
CA ASP A 40 9.15 2.39 -13.92
C ASP A 40 8.65 1.12 -13.20
N LEU A 41 7.84 1.29 -12.14
CA LEU A 41 7.27 0.21 -11.34
C LEU A 41 5.76 0.03 -11.59
N ALA A 42 5.17 0.77 -12.53
CA ALA A 42 3.74 0.72 -12.84
C ALA A 42 3.26 -0.69 -13.20
N VAL A 43 4.11 -1.50 -13.83
CA VAL A 43 3.83 -2.91 -14.17
C VAL A 43 3.57 -3.78 -12.92
N LEU A 44 4.00 -3.34 -11.74
CA LEU A 44 3.80 -4.05 -10.48
C LEU A 44 2.53 -3.61 -9.75
N GLU A 45 1.84 -2.54 -10.17
CA GLU A 45 0.67 -2.00 -9.46
C GLU A 45 -0.42 -3.04 -9.28
N ASP A 46 -0.78 -3.76 -10.34
CA ASP A 46 -1.83 -4.79 -10.27
C ASP A 46 -1.42 -5.94 -9.35
N ARG A 47 -0.14 -6.33 -9.37
CA ARG A 47 0.38 -7.38 -8.49
C ARG A 47 0.35 -6.94 -7.03
N LEU A 48 0.72 -5.69 -6.75
CA LEU A 48 0.68 -5.11 -5.41
C LEU A 48 -0.75 -4.99 -4.89
N ARG A 49 -1.68 -4.50 -5.72
CA ARG A 49 -3.10 -4.42 -5.39
C ARG A 49 -3.67 -5.79 -5.01
N ALA A 50 -3.41 -6.81 -5.83
CA ALA A 50 -3.86 -8.17 -5.57
C ALA A 50 -3.24 -8.74 -4.29
N ALA A 51 -1.95 -8.47 -4.03
CA ALA A 51 -1.29 -8.91 -2.80
C ALA A 51 -1.90 -8.28 -1.55
N VAL A 52 -2.14 -6.96 -1.56
CA VAL A 52 -2.77 -6.26 -0.43
C VAL A 52 -4.21 -6.75 -0.20
N GLN A 53 -5.00 -6.92 -1.26
CA GLN A 53 -6.37 -7.45 -1.14
C GLN A 53 -6.41 -8.82 -0.46
N ARG A 54 -5.45 -9.71 -0.70
CA ARG A 54 -5.40 -11.03 -0.03
C ARG A 54 -5.20 -10.95 1.48
N VAL A 55 -4.54 -9.90 1.98
CA VAL A 55 -4.21 -9.74 3.41
C VAL A 55 -5.32 -9.02 4.18
N VAL A 56 -6.12 -8.20 3.50
CA VAL A 56 -7.18 -7.37 4.10
C VAL A 56 -8.57 -8.04 4.04
N GLN A 57 -8.67 -9.22 3.41
CA GLN A 57 -9.88 -10.06 3.40
C GLN A 57 -10.11 -10.76 4.75
#